data_AF-A0A3M9MX60-F1
#
_entry.id   AF-A0A3M9MX60-F1
#
_cell.length_a   1.000
_cell.length_b   1.000
_cell.length_c   1.000
_cell.angle_alpha   90.00
_cell.angle_beta   90.00
_cell.angle_gamma   90.00
#
_symmetry.space_group_name_H-M   'P 1'
#
loop_
_entity.id
_entity.type
_entity.pdbx_description
1 polymer ?
#
loop_
_entity_poly.entity_id
_entity_poly.type
_entity_poly.pdbx_seq_one_letter_code
_entity_poly.pdbx_strand_id
1 'polypeptide(L)' 'MTKAEKKEFRKDLKNSLRDANEASDVVEIILAILLPPLAVFLHEGEVGSRFWISLLLTILFFLPGVIYALLVVTDTI' A
#
# COMPACT_ATOMS: atom_id res chain seq x y z
N MET A 1 -25.84 -25.50 -4.25
CA MET A 1 -25.45 -24.52 -3.20
C MET A 1 -26.69 -23.77 -2.75
N THR A 2 -27.20 -24.12 -1.59
CA THR A 2 -28.25 -23.39 -0.90
C THR A 2 -27.76 -21.97 -0.56
N LYS A 3 -28.68 -21.00 -0.41
CA LYS A 3 -28.34 -19.59 -0.16
C LYS A 3 -27.53 -19.38 1.14
N ALA A 4 -27.62 -20.32 2.09
CA ALA A 4 -26.87 -20.32 3.33
C ALA A 4 -25.37 -20.63 3.10
N GLU A 5 -25.06 -21.72 2.40
CA GLU A 5 -23.68 -22.14 2.09
C GLU A 5 -22.90 -21.05 1.32
N LYS A 6 -23.57 -20.36 0.38
CA LYS A 6 -22.95 -19.27 -0.41
C LYS A 6 -22.60 -18.05 0.44
N LYS A 7 -23.34 -17.80 1.53
CA LYS A 7 -23.10 -16.67 2.43
C LYS A 7 -21.91 -16.94 3.35
N GLU A 8 -21.82 -18.16 3.86
CA GLU A 8 -20.71 -18.61 4.69
C GLU A 8 -19.40 -18.59 3.90
N PHE A 9 -19.39 -19.22 2.72
CA PHE A 9 -18.24 -19.22 1.81
C PHE A 9 -17.74 -17.82 1.43
N ARG A 10 -18.66 -16.86 1.17
CA ARG A 10 -18.28 -15.46 0.91
C ARG A 10 -17.67 -14.76 2.13
N LYS A 11 -18.13 -15.10 3.34
CA LYS A 11 -17.60 -14.54 4.59
C LYS A 11 -16.20 -15.08 4.84
N ASP A 12 -15.99 -16.37 4.64
CA ASP A 12 -14.67 -17.01 4.78
C ASP A 12 -13.68 -16.51 3.73
N LEU A 13 -14.13 -16.30 2.48
CA LEU A 13 -13.34 -15.62 1.46
C LEU A 13 -12.96 -14.21 1.90
N LYS A 14 -13.92 -13.39 2.37
CA LYS A 14 -13.65 -12.01 2.78
C LYS A 14 -12.70 -11.93 3.97
N ASN A 15 -12.79 -12.87 4.91
CA ASN A 15 -11.86 -12.96 6.03
C ASN A 15 -10.46 -13.38 5.56
N SER A 16 -10.36 -14.42 4.71
CA SER A 16 -9.07 -14.86 4.15
C SER A 16 -8.40 -13.78 3.29
N LEU A 17 -9.19 -12.99 2.55
CA LEU A 17 -8.72 -11.85 1.77
C LEU A 17 -8.29 -10.68 2.66
N ARG A 18 -8.96 -10.45 3.80
CA ARG A 18 -8.52 -9.45 4.78
C ARG A 18 -7.17 -9.82 5.38
N ASP A 19 -6.99 -11.07 5.80
CA ASP A 19 -5.73 -11.54 6.38
C ASP A 19 -4.56 -11.41 5.39
N ALA A 20 -4.84 -11.60 4.09
CA ALA A 20 -3.86 -11.36 3.03
C ALA A 20 -3.51 -9.87 2.87
N ASN A 21 -4.47 -8.95 2.97
CA ASN A 21 -4.22 -7.51 2.85
C ASN A 21 -3.40 -6.93 4.01
N GLU A 22 -3.65 -7.37 5.24
CA GLU A 22 -2.88 -6.89 6.41
C GLU A 22 -1.37 -7.19 6.27
N ALA A 23 -1.02 -8.33 5.66
CA ALA A 23 0.37 -8.67 5.36
C ALA A 23 0.97 -7.76 4.28
N SER A 24 0.19 -7.38 3.27
CA SER A 24 0.58 -6.44 2.22
C SER A 24 0.89 -5.05 2.80
N ASP A 25 0.02 -4.54 3.70
CA ASP A 25 0.17 -3.22 4.30
C ASP A 25 1.47 -3.09 5.11
N VAL A 26 1.82 -4.13 5.89
CA VAL A 26 3.08 -4.15 6.66
C VAL A 26 4.30 -4.19 5.74
N VAL A 27 4.24 -4.98 4.66
CA VAL A 27 5.31 -5.06 3.67
C VAL A 27 5.48 -3.74 2.92
N GLU A 28 4.39 -3.06 2.56
CA GLU A 28 4.39 -1.75 1.92
C GLU A 28 4.99 -0.68 2.82
N ILE A 29 4.68 -0.68 4.13
CA ILE A 29 5.27 0.26 5.10
C ILE A 29 6.78 0.05 5.23
N ILE A 30 7.24 -1.21 5.32
CA ILE A 30 8.68 -1.52 5.38
C ILE A 30 9.38 -1.09 4.08
N LEU A 31 8.76 -1.37 2.93
CA LEU A 31 9.26 -0.93 1.63
C LEU A 31 9.25 0.60 1.51
N ALA A 32 8.28 1.31 2.10
CA ALA A 32 8.20 2.76 2.02
C ALA A 32 9.37 3.43 2.74
N ILE A 33 9.88 2.80 3.80
CA ILE A 33 11.06 3.26 4.54
C ILE A 33 12.35 2.89 3.82
N LEU A 34 12.45 1.68 3.28
CA LEU A 34 13.68 1.16 2.68
C LEU A 34 13.90 1.65 1.23
N LEU A 35 12.82 1.63 0.43
CA LEU A 35 12.77 1.98 -0.99
C LEU A 35 11.42 2.68 -1.30
N PRO A 36 11.29 3.97 -0.92
CA PRO A 36 10.05 4.75 -1.06
C PRO A 36 9.38 4.66 -2.45
N PRO A 37 10.12 4.71 -3.58
CA PRO A 37 9.51 4.64 -4.91
C PRO A 37 8.89 3.26 -5.19
N LEU A 38 9.48 2.18 -4.67
CA LEU A 38 8.99 0.81 -4.89
C LEU A 38 7.72 0.53 -4.10
N ALA A 39 7.58 1.08 -2.89
CA ALA A 39 6.34 0.96 -2.12
C ALA A 39 5.18 1.69 -2.80
N VAL A 40 5.40 2.93 -3.25
CA VAL A 40 4.37 3.70 -3.98
C VAL A 40 3.98 3.00 -5.28
N PHE A 41 4.95 2.40 -5.98
CA PHE A 41 4.67 1.61 -7.19
C PHE A 41 3.84 0.35 -6.89
N LEU A 42 4.12 -0.35 -5.80
CA LEU A 42 3.38 -1.57 -5.42
C LEU A 42 1.96 -1.24 -4.93
N HIS A 43 1.81 -0.13 -4.21
CA HIS A 43 0.52 0.33 -3.67
C HIS A 43 -0.40 0.93 -4.75
N GLU A 44 0.12 1.79 -5.64
CA GLU A 44 -0.71 2.39 -6.69
C GLU A 44 -0.81 1.54 -7.95
N GLY A 45 0.10 0.56 -8.15
CA GLY A 45 0.13 -0.29 -9.34
C GLY A 45 0.50 0.43 -10.64
N GLU A 46 0.73 1.76 -10.60
CA GLU A 46 0.99 2.61 -11.74
C GLU A 46 2.28 3.43 -11.54
N VAL A 47 3.10 3.55 -12.59
CA VAL A 47 4.25 4.47 -12.62
C VAL A 47 3.74 5.89 -12.93
N GLY A 48 2.93 6.43 -12.03
CA GLY A 48 2.30 7.74 -12.17
C GLY A 48 3.16 8.89 -11.63
N SER A 49 2.57 10.09 -11.61
CA SER A 49 3.22 11.30 -11.09
C SER A 49 3.72 11.14 -9.66
N ARG A 50 3.04 10.33 -8.83
CA ARG A 50 3.39 10.08 -7.42
C ARG A 50 4.67 9.25 -7.27
N PHE A 51 4.93 8.30 -8.19
CA PHE A 51 6.19 7.56 -8.26
C PHE A 51 7.36 8.50 -8.57
N TRP A 52 7.21 9.37 -9.58
CA TRP A 52 8.23 10.32 -9.98
C TRP A 52 8.50 11.38 -8.90
N ILE A 53 7.46 11.86 -8.23
CA ILE A 53 7.59 12.78 -7.08
C ILE A 53 8.35 12.10 -5.94
N SER A 54 7.98 10.87 -5.56
CA SER A 54 8.72 10.12 -4.52
C SER A 54 10.17 9.89 -4.92
N LEU A 55 10.44 9.44 -6.16
CA LEU A 55 11.80 9.23 -6.66
C LEU A 55 12.64 10.51 -6.65
N LEU A 56 12.07 11.63 -7.08
CA LEU A 56 12.75 12.93 -7.15
C LEU A 56 12.99 13.52 -5.76
N LEU A 57 12.05 13.37 -4.82
CA LEU A 57 12.27 13.72 -3.41
C LEU A 57 13.34 12.83 -2.77
N THR A 58 13.33 11.52 -3.03
CA THR A 58 14.33 10.59 -2.46
C THR A 58 15.75 10.92 -2.92
N ILE A 59 15.92 11.40 -4.17
CA ILE A 59 17.22 11.77 -4.75
C ILE A 59 17.67 13.19 -4.34
N LEU A 60 16.75 14.14 -4.16
CA LEU A 60 17.10 15.55 -3.90
C LEU A 60 17.32 15.83 -2.41
N PHE A 61 16.51 15.26 -1.50
CA PHE A 61 16.68 15.29 -0.05
C PHE A 61 15.87 14.12 0.57
N PHE A 62 16.53 13.08 1.09
CA PHE A 62 15.86 11.87 1.64
C PHE A 62 14.76 12.19 2.69
N LEU A 63 14.99 13.21 3.52
CA LEU A 63 14.10 13.59 4.63
C LEU A 63 12.70 14.05 4.19
N PRO A 64 12.53 15.02 3.27
CA PRO A 64 11.21 15.41 2.79
C PRO A 64 10.48 14.30 2.02
N GLY A 65 11.20 13.37 1.38
CA GLY A 65 10.59 12.21 0.71
C GLY A 65 9.87 11.28 1.69
N VAL A 66 10.50 10.99 2.82
CA VAL A 66 9.91 10.18 3.90
C VAL A 66 8.69 10.90 4.51
N ILE A 67 8.76 12.21 4.72
CA ILE A 67 7.63 12.99 5.28
C ILE A 67 6.43 12.97 4.33
N TYR A 68 6.65 13.16 3.02
CA TYR A 68 5.56 13.11 2.04
C TYR A 68 4.93 11.72 1.97
N ALA A 69 5.73 10.65 1.94
CA ALA A 69 5.24 9.28 1.93
C ALA A 69 4.38 8.97 3.17
N LEU A 70 4.80 9.42 4.36
CA LEU A 70 4.02 9.26 5.58
C LEU A 70 2.69 10.02 5.53
N LEU A 71 2.66 11.24 4.99
CA LEU A 71 1.42 12.02 4.89
C LEU A 71 0.40 11.40 3.93
N VAL A 72 0.86 10.82 2.81
CA VAL A 72 0.00 10.10 1.86
C VAL A 72 -0.52 8.80 2.47
N VAL A 73 0.36 8.01 3.11
CA VAL A 73 -0.03 6.73 3.73
C VAL A 73 -0.96 6.94 4.94
N THR A 74 -0.85 8.07 5.63
CA THR A 74 -1.70 8.40 6.79
C THR A 74 -2.95 9.22 6.38
N ASP A 75 -3.25 9.34 5.07
CA ASP A 75 -4.45 10.03 4.56
C ASP A 75 -4.57 11.49 5.07
N THR A 76 -3.43 12.13 5.30
CA THR A 76 -3.37 13.50 5.84
C THR A 76 -3.46 14.54 4.71
N ILE A 77 -3.10 14.16 3.48
CA ILE A 77 -3.11 15.01 2.27
C ILE A 77 -3.66 14.28 1.06
#